data_AF-A0A183F613-F1
#
_entry.id   AF-A0A183F613-F1
#
_cell.length_a   1.000
_cell.length_b   1.000
_cell.length_c   1.000
_cell.angle_alpha   90.00
_cell.angle_beta   90.00
_cell.angle_gamma   90.00
#
_symmetry.space_group_name_H-M   'P 1'
#
loop_
_entity.id
_entity.type
_entity.pdbx_description
1 polymer ?
#
loop_
_entity_poly.entity_id
_entity_poly.type
_entity_poly.pdbx_seq_one_letter_code
_entity_poly.pdbx_strand_id
1 'polypeptide(L)' 'MSLTNECLMCNVFKWSGQYYMQMRGLAMGQRLAPVLAVAFMFKVEKCCTFLHRRDGVLDLGRENRGDDVSILRKMA' A
#
# COMPACT_ATOMS: atom_id res chain seq x y z
N MET A 1 3.13 7.71 -18.57
CA MET A 1 1.92 7.72 -17.73
C MET A 1 1.22 6.38 -17.88
N SER A 2 1.30 5.50 -16.88
CA SER A 2 0.55 4.23 -16.87
C SER A 2 -0.73 4.41 -16.05
N LEU A 3 -1.81 3.74 -16.46
CA LEU A 3 -3.11 3.75 -15.76
C LEU A 3 -2.98 3.41 -14.26
N THR A 4 -2.01 2.57 -13.91
CA THR A 4 -1.70 2.18 -12.52
C THR A 4 -1.19 3.33 -11.65
N ASN A 5 -0.42 4.27 -12.22
CA ASN A 5 0.14 5.37 -11.44
C ASN A 5 -0.94 6.39 -11.08
N GLU A 6 -1.79 6.73 -12.06
CA GLU A 6 -3.00 7.54 -11.82
C GLU A 6 -3.90 6.88 -10.77
N CYS A 7 -4.09 5.56 -10.87
CA CYS A 7 -4.89 4.81 -9.90
C CYS A 7 -4.34 4.88 -8.47
N LEU A 8 -3.02 4.92 -8.29
CA LEU A 8 -2.37 5.05 -6.99
C LEU A 8 -2.45 6.48 -6.44
N MET A 9 -2.53 7.50 -7.31
CA MET A 9 -2.70 8.89 -6.89
C MET A 9 -4.15 9.24 -6.57
N CYS A 10 -5.14 8.49 -7.08
CA CYS A 10 -6.57 8.66 -6.82
C CYS A 10 -7.02 8.18 -5.42
N ASN A 11 -6.37 8.66 -4.36
CA ASN A 11 -6.57 8.19 -2.99
C ASN A 11 -7.42 9.14 -2.12
N VAL A 12 -8.29 9.94 -2.73
CA VAL A 12 -9.08 10.98 -2.05
C VAL A 12 -10.48 10.47 -1.72
N PHE A 13 -10.94 10.68 -0.48
CA PHE A 13 -12.33 10.43 -0.09
C PHE A 13 -12.86 11.49 0.87
N LYS A 14 -14.19 11.59 0.96
CA LYS A 14 -14.89 12.52 1.82
C LYS A 14 -15.44 11.79 3.05
N TRP A 15 -15.14 12.31 4.24
CA TRP A 15 -15.68 11.79 5.50
C TRP A 15 -16.00 12.95 6.44
N SER A 16 -17.16 12.93 7.10
CA SER A 16 -17.63 14.00 7.99
C SER A 16 -17.55 15.41 7.38
N GLY A 17 -17.85 15.54 6.08
CA GLY A 17 -17.79 16.81 5.35
C GLY A 17 -16.38 17.31 5.00
N GLN A 18 -15.32 16.60 5.41
CA GLN A 18 -13.92 16.94 5.16
C GLN A 18 -13.30 15.99 4.13
N TYR A 19 -12.32 16.48 3.36
CA TYR A 19 -11.58 15.66 2.40
C TYR A 19 -10.33 15.09 3.04
N TYR A 20 -10.09 13.81 2.79
CA TYR A 20 -8.92 13.09 3.26
C TYR A 20 -8.25 12.41 2.07
N MET A 21 -6.92 12.40 2.06
CA MET A 21 -6.11 11.68 1.09
C MET A 21 -5.35 10.57 1.78
N GLN A 22 -5.49 9.34 1.30
CA GLN A 22 -4.72 8.23 1.79
C GLN A 22 -3.29 8.29 1.22
N MET A 23 -2.30 8.49 2.09
CA MET A 23 -0.89 8.64 1.70
C MET A 23 -0.22 7.29 1.43
N ARG A 24 -0.73 6.21 2.02
CA ARG A 24 -0.18 4.84 1.87
C ARG A 24 -1.29 3.82 1.62
N GLY A 25 -1.07 2.91 0.68
CA GLY A 25 -2.05 1.90 0.25
C GLY A 25 -2.96 2.40 -0.88
N LEU A 26 -3.97 1.60 -1.25
CA LEU A 26 -4.97 1.98 -2.24
C LEU A 26 -6.29 2.35 -1.56
N ALA A 27 -7.03 3.30 -2.15
CA ALA A 27 -8.39 3.62 -1.74
C ALA A 27 -9.32 2.40 -1.85
N MET A 28 -9.97 2.06 -0.74
CA MET A 28 -10.99 1.03 -0.71
C MET A 28 -12.20 1.46 -1.55
N GLY A 29 -12.57 0.65 -2.55
CA GLY A 29 -13.66 0.95 -3.48
C GLY A 29 -13.22 1.14 -4.94
N GLN A 30 -11.92 1.24 -5.21
CA GLN A 30 -11.39 1.25 -6.58
C GLN A 30 -11.42 -0.17 -7.18
N ARG A 31 -11.96 -0.32 -8.40
CA ARG A 31 -12.08 -1.64 -9.07
C ARG A 31 -10.73 -2.33 -9.31
N LEU A 32 -9.66 -1.56 -9.44
CA LEU A 32 -8.30 -2.06 -9.63
C LEU A 32 -7.56 -2.35 -8.32
N ALA A 33 -8.05 -1.87 -7.18
CA ALA A 33 -7.46 -2.12 -5.87
C ALA A 33 -7.27 -3.62 -5.56
N PRO A 34 -8.27 -4.50 -5.75
CA PRO A 34 -8.09 -5.92 -5.46
C PRO A 34 -7.06 -6.57 -6.39
N VAL A 35 -7.01 -6.20 -7.67
CA VAL A 35 -6.04 -6.77 -8.63
C VAL A 35 -4.61 -6.35 -8.27
N LEU A 36 -4.42 -5.07 -7.95
CA LEU A 36 -3.12 -4.53 -7.53
C LEU A 36 -2.69 -5.11 -6.16
N ALA A 37 -3.62 -5.32 -5.24
CA ALA A 37 -3.36 -5.98 -3.97
C ALA A 37 -2.90 -7.44 -4.18
N VAL A 38 -3.57 -8.20 -5.04
CA VAL A 38 -3.16 -9.58 -5.38
C VAL A 38 -1.78 -9.60 -6.04
N ALA A 39 -1.51 -8.69 -6.98
CA ALA A 39 -0.19 -8.58 -7.61
C ALA A 39 0.92 -8.22 -6.61
N PHE A 40 0.61 -7.34 -5.65
CA PHE A 40 1.52 -6.96 -4.57
C PHE A 40 1.77 -8.14 -3.62
N MET A 41 0.71 -8.81 -3.17
CA MET A 41 0.81 -10.01 -2.31
C MET A 41 1.61 -11.11 -3.00
N PHE A 42 1.37 -11.38 -4.28
CA PHE A 42 2.13 -12.36 -5.04
C PHE A 42 3.62 -12.03 -5.13
N LYS A 43 3.99 -10.75 -5.23
CA LYS A 43 5.40 -10.31 -5.17
C LYS A 43 6.00 -10.54 -3.78
N VAL A 44 5.25 -10.25 -2.71
CA VAL A 44 5.65 -10.49 -1.32
C VAL A 44 5.81 -11.99 -1.06
N GLU A 45 4.84 -12.80 -1.46
CA GLU A 45 4.87 -14.26 -1.33
C GLU A 45 6.00 -14.90 -2.13
N LYS A 46 6.27 -14.43 -3.36
CA LYS A 46 7.44 -14.86 -4.13
C LYS A 46 8.76 -14.52 -3.43
N CYS A 47 8.85 -13.33 -2.82
CA CYS A 47 10.00 -12.95 -2.02
C CYS A 47 10.17 -13.90 -0.82
N CYS A 48 9.09 -14.18 -0.10
CA CYS A 48 9.08 -15.13 1.02
C CYS A 48 9.37 -16.57 0.60
N THR A 49 8.90 -17.01 -0.57
CA THR A 49 9.14 -18.37 -1.09
C THR A 49 10.59 -18.54 -1.54
N PHE A 50 11.23 -17.47 -2.03
CA PHE A 50 12.66 -17.45 -2.31
C PHE A 50 13.50 -17.53 -1.02
N LEU A 51 12.99 -16.96 0.08
CA LEU A 51 13.56 -17.07 1.42
C LEU A 51 13.36 -18.45 2.06
N HIS A 52 12.31 -19.19 1.69
CA HIS A 52 11.98 -20.50 2.29
C HIS A 52 12.94 -21.64 1.92
N ARG A 53 13.91 -21.44 1.00
CA ARG A 53 14.99 -22.40 0.70
C ARG A 53 16.26 -22.19 1.54
N ARG A 54 16.31 -21.15 2.38
CA ARG A 54 17.38 -20.90 3.35
C ARG A 54 16.73 -20.69 4.71
N ASP A 55 16.58 -21.78 5.46
CA ASP A 55 16.02 -21.76 6.81
C ASP A 55 16.63 -20.66 7.69
N GLY A 56 15.78 -19.98 8.46
CA GLY A 56 16.19 -19.04 9.49
C GLY A 56 15.29 -17.83 9.55
N VAL A 57 14.43 -17.79 10.57
CA VAL A 57 13.75 -16.57 11.04
C VAL A 57 14.78 -15.44 11.11
N LEU A 58 14.73 -14.49 10.19
CA LEU A 58 15.50 -13.26 10.26
C LEU A 58 14.72 -12.18 9.52
N ASP A 59 14.05 -11.40 10.35
CA ASP A 59 13.62 -10.02 10.15
C ASP A 59 13.17 -9.67 8.73
N LEU A 60 11.88 -9.93 8.49
CA LEU A 60 11.04 -9.08 7.63
C LEU A 60 11.38 -7.63 7.97
N GLY A 61 12.19 -7.03 7.10
CA GLY A 61 12.86 -5.76 7.35
C GLY A 61 11.91 -4.77 8.01
N ARG A 62 12.33 -4.26 9.17
CA ARG A 62 11.96 -2.91 9.62
C ARG A 62 12.37 -1.95 8.50
N GLU A 63 11.52 -1.81 7.50
CA GLU A 63 11.53 -0.63 6.66
C GLU A 63 11.23 0.54 7.59
N ASN A 64 12.20 1.43 7.69
CA ASN A 64 12.36 2.43 8.72
C ASN A 64 11.04 3.14 9.05
N ARG A 65 10.52 2.84 10.25
CA ARG A 65 9.50 3.64 10.97
C ARG A 65 10.12 4.97 11.39
N GLY A 66 10.41 5.82 10.40
CA GLY A 66 10.69 7.24 10.59
C GLY A 66 9.38 8.01 10.48
N ASP A 67 8.77 8.22 11.63
CA ASP A 67 8.14 9.47 12.08
C ASP A 67 7.49 10.35 11.01
N ASP A 68 6.24 10.03 10.66
CA ASP A 68 5.14 10.95 10.30
C ASP A 68 3.90 10.11 9.90
N VAL A 69 3.44 9.24 10.81
CA VAL A 69 2.49 8.15 10.53
C VAL A 69 1.04 8.63 10.54
N SER A 70 0.67 9.45 9.58
CA SER A 70 -0.73 9.62 9.21
C SER A 70 -0.99 8.86 7.91
N ILE A 71 -1.70 7.74 8.01
CA ILE A 71 -2.19 6.97 6.84
C ILE A 71 -3.04 7.88 5.95
N LEU A 72 -3.65 8.89 6.55
CA LEU A 72 -4.59 9.84 5.99
C LEU A 72 -4.10 11.26 6.22
N ARG A 73 -3.87 11.99 5.13
CA ARG A 73 -3.62 13.43 5.15
C ARG A 73 -4.95 14.17 5.00
N LYS A 74 -5.30 15.03 5.95
CA LYS A 74 -6.44 15.93 5.82
C LYS A 74 -6.13 16.96 4.72
N MET A 75 -7.03 17.11 3.76
CA MET A 75 -6.98 18.16 2.75
C MET A 75 -7.76 19.35 3.29
N ALA A 76 -7.04 20.42 3.62
CA ALA A 76 -7.59 21.68 4.11
C ALA A 76 -8.19 22.50 2.96
#